data_AF-A0AAE4Z1R1-F1
#
_entry.id   AF-A0AAE4Z1R1-F1
#
_cell.length_a   1.000
_cell.length_b   1.000
_cell.length_c   1.000
_cell.angle_alpha   90.00
_cell.angle_beta   90.00
_cell.angle_gamma   90.00
#
_symmetry.space_group_name_H-M   'P 1'
#
loop_
_entity.id
_entity.type
_entity.pdbx_description
1 polymer ?
#
loop_
_entity_poly.entity_id
_entity_poly.type
_entity_poly.pdbx_seq_one_letter_code
_entity_poly.pdbx_strand_id
1 'polypeptide(L)'
;MKKKFKLIIGGLIIFIVGYFIGDATAIGRVNKQIGQSVDKQVSSTKEEAKEEKKDVKFGEQSPVGNLSIKILEAKENGAISNESGKSTPSGKFIVIKLDIKNNDEEATGYEPHEFKLNDGKKTYEVDDNSFEALGHLNSQESIFRENKNFIGSYDKINAGINKNTFLVFDIPKDVKIDNLKLITEHNKGIQFNLK
;
A
#
# COMPACT_ATOMS: atom_id res chain seq x y z
N MET A 1 -44.79 46.01 15.37
CA MET A 1 -45.57 45.20 14.40
C MET A 1 -45.30 45.71 12.99
N LYS A 2 -45.32 44.81 11.98
CA LYS A 2 -45.10 45.01 10.52
C LYS A 2 -43.61 44.97 10.15
N LYS A 3 -43.12 44.20 9.16
CA LYS A 3 -43.72 43.38 8.08
C LYS A 3 -42.65 42.40 7.55
N LYS A 4 -43.13 41.36 6.86
CA LYS A 4 -42.42 40.23 6.22
C LYS A 4 -41.46 40.69 5.13
N PHE A 5 -40.29 40.06 5.02
CA PHE A 5 -39.36 40.21 3.89
C PHE A 5 -39.44 38.96 3.00
N LYS A 6 -39.88 39.14 1.75
CA LYS A 6 -39.75 38.17 0.66
C LYS A 6 -38.47 38.53 -0.10
N LEU A 7 -37.66 37.53 -0.46
CA LEU A 7 -36.66 37.65 -1.52
C LEU A 7 -36.83 36.45 -2.45
N ILE A 8 -37.13 36.73 -3.72
CA ILE A 8 -37.12 35.81 -4.87
C ILE A 8 -36.20 36.47 -5.91
N ILE A 9 -35.60 35.63 -6.76
CA ILE A 9 -34.77 35.91 -7.97
C ILE A 9 -33.28 35.70 -7.68
N GLY A 10 -32.52 34.88 -8.43
CA GLY A 10 -32.73 34.10 -9.65
C GLY A 10 -31.43 33.32 -9.93
N GLY A 11 -31.26 32.42 -10.89
CA GLY A 11 -32.07 31.91 -11.98
C GLY A 11 -31.13 31.02 -12.84
N LEU A 12 -31.70 30.01 -13.50
CA LEU A 12 -31.15 29.33 -14.68
C LEU A 12 -29.77 28.63 -14.55
N ILE A 13 -29.81 27.37 -14.15
CA ILE A 13 -28.83 26.36 -14.60
C ILE A 13 -29.24 25.98 -16.03
N ILE A 14 -28.48 26.43 -17.03
CA ILE A 14 -28.58 25.89 -18.40
C ILE A 14 -27.19 25.46 -18.88
N PHE A 15 -27.20 24.32 -19.59
CA PHE A 15 -26.22 23.82 -20.55
C PHE A 15 -25.02 23.05 -20.02
N ILE A 16 -25.25 21.76 -19.71
CA ILE A 16 -24.34 20.69 -20.16
C ILE A 16 -25.20 19.58 -20.79
N VAL A 17 -25.56 19.75 -22.06
CA VAL A 17 -25.88 18.63 -22.96
C VAL A 17 -25.13 18.87 -24.26
N GLY A 18 -24.35 17.87 -24.65
CA GLY A 18 -23.50 17.80 -25.83
C GLY A 18 -22.12 17.31 -25.38
N TYR A 19 -21.62 16.13 -25.72
CA TYR A 19 -21.96 15.28 -26.86
C TYR A 19 -21.27 13.92 -26.64
N PHE A 20 -22.03 12.88 -26.32
CA PHE A 20 -21.63 11.49 -26.59
C PHE A 20 -22.85 10.77 -27.19
N ILE A 21 -23.09 11.05 -28.47
CA ILE A 21 -23.86 10.18 -29.34
C ILE A 21 -22.83 9.29 -30.01
N GLY A 22 -22.68 8.08 -29.47
CA GLY A 22 -22.02 6.94 -30.11
C GLY A 22 -23.08 5.86 -30.30
N ASP A 23 -23.22 5.45 -31.55
CA ASP A 23 -24.32 4.75 -32.20
C ASP A 23 -24.64 3.36 -31.61
N ALA A 24 -25.91 3.11 -31.30
CA ALA A 24 -26.45 1.76 -31.07
C ALA A 24 -27.98 1.73 -31.29
N THR A 25 -28.47 2.30 -32.39
CA THR A 25 -29.84 2.05 -32.84
C THR A 25 -29.87 0.95 -33.89
N ALA A 26 -29.86 -0.30 -33.43
CA ALA A 26 -30.34 -1.44 -34.21
C ALA A 26 -30.70 -2.64 -33.32
N ILE A 27 -31.55 -2.46 -32.31
CA ILE A 27 -32.31 -3.60 -31.75
C ILE A 27 -33.78 -3.20 -31.72
N GLY A 28 -34.42 -3.45 -32.86
CA GLY A 28 -35.85 -3.40 -32.99
C GLY A 28 -36.52 -4.60 -32.31
N ARG A 29 -37.75 -4.32 -31.88
CA ARG A 29 -38.89 -5.25 -31.76
C ARG A 29 -38.93 -6.14 -30.50
N VAL A 30 -39.64 -5.60 -29.52
CA VAL A 30 -40.74 -6.23 -28.78
C VAL A 30 -41.21 -7.55 -29.40
N ASN A 31 -41.08 -8.67 -28.69
CA ASN A 31 -42.21 -9.59 -28.55
C ASN A 31 -42.17 -10.38 -27.25
N LYS A 32 -43.33 -10.41 -26.60
CA LYS A 32 -43.64 -10.99 -25.30
C LYS A 32 -44.25 -12.37 -25.55
N GLN A 33 -43.59 -13.46 -25.16
CA GLN A 33 -44.31 -14.68 -24.77
C GLN A 33 -43.45 -15.70 -23.98
N ILE A 34 -43.92 -15.93 -22.76
CA ILE A 34 -43.87 -17.09 -21.86
C ILE A 34 -43.30 -18.40 -22.46
N GLY A 35 -42.37 -19.02 -21.74
CA GLY A 35 -41.95 -20.41 -21.98
C GLY A 35 -40.88 -20.89 -21.00
N GLN A 36 -41.32 -21.59 -19.95
CA GLN A 36 -40.53 -22.24 -18.91
C GLN A 36 -39.70 -23.41 -19.49
N SER A 37 -38.39 -23.45 -19.29
CA SER A 37 -37.60 -24.70 -19.26
C SER A 37 -36.27 -24.52 -18.52
N VAL A 38 -36.03 -25.45 -17.61
CA VAL A 38 -34.81 -25.75 -16.87
C VAL A 38 -33.62 -25.96 -17.82
N ASP A 39 -32.46 -25.35 -17.55
CA ASP A 39 -31.19 -26.06 -17.31
C ASP A 39 -29.96 -25.14 -17.19
N LYS A 40 -28.94 -25.67 -16.51
CA LYS A 40 -27.55 -25.18 -16.36
C LYS A 40 -27.28 -24.05 -15.37
N GLN A 41 -27.19 -24.50 -14.11
CA GLN A 41 -26.20 -24.02 -13.14
C GLN A 41 -24.80 -24.06 -13.77
N VAL A 42 -24.38 -22.93 -14.34
CA VAL A 42 -22.99 -22.68 -14.71
C VAL A 42 -22.25 -22.46 -13.40
N SER A 43 -21.54 -23.49 -12.96
CA SER A 43 -20.44 -23.36 -12.01
C SER A 43 -19.43 -22.40 -12.62
N SER A 44 -19.51 -21.12 -12.26
CA SER A 44 -18.44 -20.17 -12.47
C SER A 44 -17.30 -20.55 -11.53
N THR A 45 -16.52 -21.53 -11.95
CA THR A 45 -15.13 -21.62 -11.49
C THR A 45 -14.48 -20.32 -11.96
N LYS A 46 -14.41 -19.33 -11.06
CA LYS A 46 -13.45 -18.24 -11.18
C LYS A 46 -12.10 -18.93 -11.22
N GLU A 47 -11.58 -19.15 -12.42
CA GLU A 47 -10.15 -19.19 -12.62
C GLU A 47 -9.64 -17.85 -12.09
N GLU A 48 -9.07 -17.88 -10.88
CA GLU A 48 -8.15 -16.84 -10.45
C GLU A 48 -7.08 -16.78 -11.53
N ALA A 49 -7.16 -15.77 -12.39
CA ALA A 49 -6.09 -15.40 -13.27
C ALA A 49 -4.82 -15.35 -12.41
N LYS A 50 -3.86 -16.22 -12.74
CA LYS A 50 -2.60 -16.35 -12.03
C LYS A 50 -1.91 -14.99 -12.11
N GLU A 51 -2.04 -14.20 -11.05
CA GLU A 51 -1.55 -12.84 -11.00
C GLU A 51 -0.03 -12.90 -11.19
N GLU A 52 0.44 -12.40 -12.33
CA GLU A 52 1.85 -12.47 -12.70
C GLU A 52 2.64 -11.58 -11.75
N LYS A 53 3.49 -12.20 -10.92
CA LYS A 53 4.27 -11.47 -9.93
C LYS A 53 5.37 -10.67 -10.62
N LYS A 54 5.28 -9.35 -10.51
CA LYS A 54 6.31 -8.40 -10.89
C LYS A 54 7.38 -8.32 -9.80
N ASP A 55 8.57 -8.82 -10.13
CA ASP A 55 9.76 -8.65 -9.31
C ASP A 55 10.42 -7.29 -9.60
N VAL A 56 10.47 -6.43 -8.58
CA VAL A 56 11.13 -5.13 -8.57
C VAL A 56 12.57 -5.32 -8.08
N LYS A 57 13.54 -4.77 -8.81
CA LYS A 57 14.96 -4.91 -8.45
C LYS A 57 15.30 -4.09 -7.21
N PHE A 58 16.33 -4.50 -6.48
CA PHE A 58 16.88 -3.69 -5.40
C PHE A 58 17.26 -2.28 -5.92
N GLY A 59 16.90 -1.24 -5.16
CA GLY A 59 17.13 0.16 -5.55
C GLY A 59 16.20 0.71 -6.63
N GLU A 60 15.33 -0.11 -7.22
CA GLU A 60 14.27 0.33 -8.13
C GLU A 60 13.05 0.82 -7.34
N GLN A 61 12.40 1.87 -7.83
CA GLN A 61 11.19 2.42 -7.25
C GLN A 61 9.96 1.84 -7.96
N SER A 62 8.95 1.41 -7.22
CA SER A 62 7.68 0.94 -7.78
C SER A 62 6.48 1.45 -6.97
N PRO A 63 5.35 1.77 -7.62
CA PRO A 63 4.12 2.14 -6.92
C PRO A 63 3.50 0.95 -6.16
N VAL A 64 2.96 1.26 -4.98
CA VAL A 64 2.30 0.36 -4.04
C VAL A 64 1.12 1.09 -3.42
N GLY A 65 -0.09 0.83 -3.91
CA GLY A 65 -1.26 1.66 -3.58
C GLY A 65 -0.99 3.14 -3.87
N ASN A 66 -1.20 4.01 -2.87
CA ASN A 66 -0.99 5.46 -2.98
C ASN A 66 0.47 5.88 -2.71
N LEU A 67 1.35 4.92 -2.44
CA LEU A 67 2.76 5.17 -2.17
C LEU A 67 3.63 4.68 -3.33
N SER A 68 4.88 5.13 -3.37
CA SER A 68 5.94 4.44 -4.09
C SER A 68 7.04 4.06 -3.13
N ILE A 69 7.61 2.87 -3.34
CA ILE A 69 8.58 2.28 -2.44
C ILE A 69 9.85 1.99 -3.24
N LYS A 70 10.99 2.30 -2.62
CA LYS A 70 12.31 1.91 -3.07
C LYS A 70 13.12 1.41 -1.89
N ILE A 71 13.74 0.24 -2.04
CA ILE A 71 14.65 -0.29 -1.02
C ILE A 71 16.01 0.38 -1.19
N LEU A 72 16.47 1.06 -0.15
CA LEU A 72 17.78 1.72 -0.12
C LEU A 72 18.86 0.82 0.50
N GLU A 73 18.49 0.03 1.50
CA GLU A 73 19.39 -0.86 2.23
C GLU A 73 18.57 -2.01 2.83
N ALA A 74 19.17 -3.21 2.86
CA ALA A 74 18.65 -4.33 3.64
C ALA A 74 19.82 -5.07 4.29
N LYS A 75 19.75 -5.28 5.60
CA LYS A 75 20.81 -5.92 6.38
C LYS A 75 20.27 -6.82 7.48
N GLU A 76 21.10 -7.77 7.87
CA GLU A 76 20.85 -8.63 9.02
C GLU A 76 21.47 -8.00 10.27
N ASN A 77 20.71 -7.97 11.36
CA ASN A 77 21.14 -7.45 12.65
C ASN A 77 20.85 -8.48 13.75
N GLY A 78 21.75 -8.55 14.74
CA GLY A 78 21.50 -9.24 16.00
C GLY A 78 20.60 -8.37 16.89
N ALA A 79 21.13 -7.83 17.98
CA ALA A 79 20.41 -6.85 18.79
C ALA A 79 20.47 -5.44 18.21
N ILE A 80 19.44 -4.65 18.45
CA ILE A 80 19.44 -3.19 18.27
C ILE A 80 19.66 -2.57 19.66
N SER A 81 20.59 -1.61 19.74
CA SER A 81 20.84 -0.84 20.96
C SER A 81 21.30 0.55 20.55
N ASN A 82 20.49 1.56 20.85
CA ASN A 82 20.76 2.96 20.55
C ASN A 82 20.16 3.86 21.66
N GLU A 83 20.20 5.18 21.45
CA GLU A 83 19.67 6.14 22.42
C GLU A 83 18.16 6.04 22.59
N SER A 84 17.43 5.56 21.57
CA SER A 84 16.00 5.35 21.64
C SER A 84 15.58 4.09 22.39
N GLY A 85 16.47 3.11 22.57
CA GLY A 85 16.15 1.87 23.27
C GLY A 85 16.92 0.65 22.80
N LYS A 86 16.42 -0.52 23.17
CA LYS A 86 17.06 -1.81 22.91
C LYS A 86 16.02 -2.86 22.56
N SER A 87 16.29 -3.62 21.51
CA SER A 87 15.47 -4.79 21.13
C SER A 87 16.38 -5.96 20.81
N THR A 88 15.96 -7.16 21.21
CA THR A 88 16.70 -8.41 20.95
C THR A 88 15.79 -9.35 20.15
N PRO A 89 16.22 -9.84 18.99
CA PRO A 89 15.40 -10.73 18.18
C PRO A 89 15.36 -12.14 18.77
N SER A 90 14.27 -12.84 18.53
CA SER A 90 14.12 -14.27 18.78
C SER A 90 15.06 -15.07 17.88
N GLY A 91 15.21 -14.66 16.62
CA GLY A 91 16.20 -15.20 15.69
C GLY A 91 17.24 -14.17 15.30
N LYS A 92 16.90 -13.36 14.31
CA LYS A 92 17.66 -12.19 13.86
C LYS A 92 16.71 -11.15 13.29
N PHE A 93 17.12 -9.89 13.34
CA PHE A 93 16.40 -8.83 12.64
C PHE A 93 16.84 -8.73 11.18
N ILE A 94 15.88 -8.60 10.28
CA ILE A 94 16.10 -8.02 8.95
C ILE A 94 15.66 -6.57 9.01
N VAL A 95 16.62 -5.66 8.87
CA VAL A 95 16.38 -4.21 8.88
C VAL A 95 16.43 -3.70 7.46
N ILE A 96 15.35 -3.06 7.02
CA ILE A 96 15.17 -2.57 5.65
C ILE A 96 14.97 -1.07 5.72
N LYS A 97 15.85 -0.31 5.06
CA LYS A 97 15.68 1.13 4.86
C LYS A 97 14.91 1.35 3.57
N LEU A 98 13.77 2.01 3.68
CA LEU A 98 12.93 2.38 2.56
C LEU A 98 13.06 3.88 2.24
N ASP A 99 12.94 4.21 0.96
CA ASP A 99 12.48 5.51 0.49
C ASP A 99 11.01 5.37 0.08
N ILE A 100 10.15 6.14 0.72
CA ILE A 100 8.70 6.12 0.51
C ILE A 100 8.29 7.49 -0.01
N LYS A 101 7.60 7.50 -1.15
CA LYS A 101 7.00 8.69 -1.74
C LYS A 101 5.48 8.62 -1.64
N ASN A 102 4.86 9.71 -1.20
CA ASN A 102 3.42 9.87 -1.31
C ASN A 102 3.04 10.30 -2.74
N ASN A 103 2.24 9.48 -3.45
CA ASN A 103 1.71 9.79 -4.78
C ASN A 103 0.24 10.21 -4.76
N ASP A 104 -0.38 10.27 -3.58
CA ASP A 104 -1.74 10.76 -3.39
C ASP A 104 -1.79 12.29 -3.45
N GLU A 105 -3.01 12.83 -3.53
CA GLU A 105 -3.28 14.28 -3.46
C GLU A 105 -3.30 14.80 -2.02
N GLU A 106 -3.58 13.91 -1.05
CA GLU A 106 -3.64 14.22 0.38
C GLU A 106 -2.45 13.64 1.17
N ALA A 107 -2.25 14.10 2.40
CA ALA A 107 -1.23 13.54 3.27
C ALA A 107 -1.57 12.10 3.70
N THR A 108 -0.67 11.16 3.43
CA THR A 108 -0.87 9.74 3.72
C THR A 108 0.35 9.12 4.41
N GLY A 109 0.18 7.97 5.03
CA GLY A 109 1.23 7.22 5.72
C GLY A 109 1.31 5.78 5.20
N TYR A 110 2.25 5.03 5.75
CA TYR A 110 2.31 3.58 5.56
C TYR A 110 1.99 2.90 6.89
N GLU A 111 1.41 1.70 6.85
CA GLU A 111 1.21 0.91 8.07
C GLU A 111 2.18 -0.28 8.05
N PRO A 112 3.08 -0.45 9.05
CA PRO A 112 4.09 -1.50 9.01
C PRO A 112 3.54 -2.92 8.81
N HIS A 113 2.35 -3.22 9.33
CA HIS A 113 1.73 -4.54 9.23
C HIS A 113 1.23 -4.88 7.82
N GLU A 114 1.10 -3.89 6.94
CA GLU A 114 0.80 -4.10 5.51
C GLU A 114 2.01 -4.66 4.76
N PHE A 115 3.18 -4.73 5.39
CA PHE A 115 4.42 -5.26 4.83
C PHE A 115 4.74 -6.65 5.38
N LYS A 116 5.19 -7.54 4.48
CA LYS A 116 5.64 -8.89 4.85
C LYS A 116 6.92 -9.23 4.11
N LEU A 117 7.73 -10.09 4.72
CA LEU A 117 8.82 -10.78 4.03
C LEU A 117 8.37 -12.14 3.54
N ASN A 118 8.82 -12.54 2.35
CA ASN A 118 8.54 -13.84 1.77
C ASN A 118 9.84 -14.50 1.32
N ASP A 119 10.10 -15.74 1.75
CA ASP A 119 11.29 -16.54 1.38
C ASP A 119 11.04 -17.56 0.25
N GLY A 120 9.85 -17.49 -0.37
CA GLY A 120 9.33 -18.43 -1.34
C GLY A 120 8.49 -19.56 -0.74
N LYS A 121 8.53 -19.77 0.58
CA LYS A 121 7.82 -20.84 1.30
C LYS A 121 6.97 -20.33 2.47
N LYS A 122 7.47 -19.34 3.19
CA LYS A 122 6.92 -18.76 4.40
C LYS A 122 6.83 -17.25 4.24
N THR A 123 5.89 -16.67 4.96
CA THR A 123 5.76 -15.23 5.13
C THR A 123 6.07 -14.85 6.57
N TYR A 124 6.73 -13.72 6.75
CA TYR A 124 7.06 -13.14 8.04
C TYR A 124 6.43 -11.75 8.11
N GLU A 125 5.73 -11.49 9.20
CA GLU A 125 5.01 -10.23 9.43
C GLU A 125 5.81 -9.35 10.40
N VAL A 126 5.45 -8.07 10.47
CA VAL A 126 5.96 -7.18 11.51
C VAL A 126 5.25 -7.52 12.82
N ASP A 127 5.89 -8.34 13.66
CA ASP A 127 5.40 -8.68 15.00
C ASP A 127 5.71 -7.58 16.04
N ASP A 128 5.31 -7.79 17.29
CA ASP A 128 5.49 -6.79 18.37
C ASP A 128 6.98 -6.43 18.59
N ASN A 129 7.88 -7.41 18.57
CA ASN A 129 9.32 -7.19 18.75
C ASN A 129 9.91 -6.43 17.55
N SER A 130 9.45 -6.75 16.35
CA SER A 130 9.79 -6.03 15.13
C SER A 130 9.28 -4.58 15.15
N PHE A 131 8.07 -4.36 15.66
CA PHE A 131 7.46 -3.05 15.78
C PHE A 131 8.17 -2.17 16.82
N GLU A 132 8.59 -2.75 17.95
CA GLU A 132 9.44 -2.06 18.92
C GLU A 132 10.80 -1.70 18.32
N ALA A 133 11.45 -2.67 17.66
CA ALA A 133 12.76 -2.50 17.03
C ALA A 133 12.75 -1.41 15.93
N LEU A 134 11.74 -1.40 15.04
CA LEU A 134 11.61 -0.34 14.05
C LEU A 134 11.33 1.01 14.71
N GLY A 135 10.59 1.02 15.83
CA GLY A 135 10.32 2.24 16.61
C GLY A 135 11.61 2.87 17.13
N HIS A 136 12.51 2.06 17.70
CA HIS A 136 13.82 2.52 18.15
C HIS A 136 14.71 3.00 17.02
N LEU A 137 14.71 2.33 15.86
CA LEU A 137 15.52 2.75 14.72
C LEU A 137 15.00 4.05 14.06
N ASN A 138 13.69 4.19 13.90
CA ASN A 138 13.10 5.40 13.33
C ASN A 138 13.27 6.59 14.28
N SER A 139 13.02 6.40 15.57
CA SER A 139 13.21 7.45 16.59
C SER A 139 14.68 7.89 16.72
N GLN A 140 15.62 6.95 16.54
CA GLN A 140 17.05 7.30 16.50
C GLN A 140 17.35 8.32 15.41
N GLU A 141 16.77 8.17 14.23
CA GLU A 141 16.97 9.12 13.13
C GLU A 141 16.15 10.39 13.34
N SER A 142 14.84 10.29 13.58
CA SER A 142 13.94 11.44 13.58
C SER A 142 14.04 12.30 14.84
N ILE A 143 14.22 11.70 16.03
CA ILE A 143 14.23 12.39 17.32
C ILE A 143 15.66 12.68 17.76
N PHE A 144 16.50 11.65 17.86
CA PHE A 144 17.85 11.80 18.45
C PHE A 144 18.86 12.43 17.50
N ARG A 145 18.74 12.18 16.18
CA ARG A 145 19.59 12.80 15.15
C ARG A 145 18.91 13.98 14.43
N GLU A 146 17.65 14.28 14.78
CA GLU A 146 16.85 15.35 14.16
C GLU A 146 16.82 15.28 12.62
N ASN A 147 16.89 14.06 12.06
CA ASN A 147 16.92 13.84 10.63
C ASN A 147 15.51 14.05 10.06
N LYS A 148 15.24 15.25 9.58
CA LYS A 148 13.94 15.65 9.01
C LYS A 148 13.52 14.84 7.79
N ASN A 149 14.42 14.08 7.16
CA ASN A 149 14.08 13.20 6.06
C ASN A 149 13.55 11.83 6.52
N PHE A 150 13.67 11.51 7.80
CA PHE A 150 13.13 10.30 8.39
C PHE A 150 11.75 10.50 9.00
N ILE A 151 10.94 9.45 8.97
CA ILE A 151 9.64 9.38 9.61
C ILE A 151 9.49 8.08 10.41
N GLY A 152 8.61 8.09 11.41
CA GLY A 152 8.13 6.89 12.09
C GLY A 152 6.85 6.33 11.49
N SER A 153 6.38 5.22 12.06
CA SER A 153 5.20 4.47 11.59
C SER A 153 3.86 5.17 11.73
N TYR A 154 3.79 6.28 12.48
CA TYR A 154 2.56 7.04 12.71
C TYR A 154 2.55 8.38 11.96
N ASP A 155 3.64 8.72 11.29
CA ASP A 155 3.77 9.99 10.59
C ASP A 155 3.10 9.93 9.22
N LYS A 156 2.53 11.07 8.82
CA LYS A 156 2.02 11.27 7.46
C LYS A 156 3.04 12.03 6.62
N ILE A 157 3.06 11.71 5.34
CA ILE A 157 3.87 12.33 4.30
C ILE A 157 2.92 13.18 3.45
N ASN A 158 3.22 14.47 3.27
CA ASN A 158 2.43 15.30 2.36
C ASN A 158 2.59 14.84 0.90
N ALA A 159 1.59 15.13 0.07
CA ALA A 159 1.56 14.80 -1.35
C ALA A 159 2.88 15.15 -2.08
N GLY A 160 3.39 14.21 -2.87
CA GLY A 160 4.59 14.38 -3.69
C GLY A 160 5.92 14.35 -2.94
N ILE A 161 5.93 14.22 -1.61
CA ILE A 161 7.16 14.21 -0.80
C ILE A 161 7.71 12.78 -0.63
N ASN A 162 9.04 12.66 -0.63
CA ASN A 162 9.76 11.45 -0.25
C ASN A 162 10.26 11.54 1.20
N LYS A 163 10.20 10.43 1.93
CA LYS A 163 10.76 10.25 3.26
C LYS A 163 11.42 8.88 3.39
N ASN A 164 12.37 8.77 4.30
CA ASN A 164 12.95 7.49 4.68
C ASN A 164 12.30 6.93 5.94
N THR A 165 12.25 5.61 6.01
CA THR A 165 11.83 4.88 7.20
C THR A 165 12.52 3.52 7.25
N PHE A 166 12.57 2.93 8.43
CA PHE A 166 12.92 1.53 8.62
C PHE A 166 11.68 0.65 8.76
N LEU A 167 11.74 -0.51 8.12
CA LEU A 167 10.97 -1.69 8.47
C LEU A 167 11.91 -2.73 9.10
N VAL A 168 11.40 -3.46 10.08
CA VAL A 168 12.14 -4.52 10.76
C VAL A 168 11.28 -5.78 10.80
N PHE A 169 11.92 -6.94 10.70
CA PHE A 169 11.29 -8.25 10.87
C PHE A 169 12.19 -9.13 11.75
N ASP A 170 11.62 -9.76 12.78
CA ASP A 170 12.24 -10.81 13.58
C ASP A 170 11.98 -12.17 12.93
N ILE A 171 13.04 -12.80 12.41
CA ILE A 171 12.92 -14.05 11.65
C ILE A 171 13.95 -15.10 12.12
N PRO A 172 13.75 -16.39 11.81
CA PRO A 172 14.71 -17.43 12.15
C PRO A 172 16.12 -17.17 11.58
N LYS A 173 17.16 -17.56 12.32
CA LYS A 173 18.56 -17.27 12.00
C LYS A 173 19.04 -17.87 10.67
N ASP A 174 18.47 -19.00 10.28
CA ASP A 174 18.83 -19.80 9.11
C ASP A 174 18.26 -19.27 7.78
N VAL A 175 17.30 -18.35 7.84
CA VAL A 175 16.74 -17.70 6.64
C VAL A 175 17.79 -16.77 6.02
N LYS A 176 18.11 -16.95 4.73
CA LYS A 176 19.09 -16.10 4.04
C LYS A 176 18.43 -14.86 3.45
N ILE A 177 19.00 -13.67 3.71
CA ILE A 177 18.49 -12.41 3.17
C ILE A 177 18.39 -12.39 1.64
N ASP A 178 19.28 -13.09 0.92
CA ASP A 178 19.28 -13.17 -0.54
C ASP A 178 18.01 -13.83 -1.12
N ASN A 179 17.31 -14.65 -0.31
CA ASN A 179 16.08 -15.32 -0.72
C ASN A 179 14.83 -14.50 -0.36
N LEU A 180 14.99 -13.39 0.36
CA LEU A 180 13.86 -12.62 0.88
C LEU A 180 13.39 -11.59 -0.13
N LYS A 181 12.07 -11.48 -0.22
CA LYS A 181 11.38 -10.41 -0.96
C LYS A 181 10.44 -9.69 -0.02
N LEU A 182 10.42 -8.36 -0.10
CA LEU A 182 9.40 -7.54 0.56
C LEU A 182 8.14 -7.53 -0.30
N ILE A 183 7.01 -7.84 0.32
CA ILE A 183 5.68 -7.80 -0.29
C ILE A 183 4.76 -6.92 0.54
N THR A 184 3.62 -6.57 -0.03
CA THR A 184 2.66 -5.62 0.52
C THR A 184 1.22 -6.07 0.25
N GLU A 185 0.29 -5.71 1.14
CA GLU A 185 -1.13 -6.03 0.98
C GLU A 185 -1.82 -5.24 -0.15
N HIS A 186 -1.34 -4.04 -0.45
CA HIS A 186 -1.94 -3.15 -1.46
C HIS A 186 -1.78 -3.64 -2.90
N ASN A 187 -0.75 -4.45 -3.18
CA ASN A 187 -0.45 -4.95 -4.53
C ASN A 187 0.14 -6.37 -4.44
N LYS A 188 -0.73 -7.39 -4.41
CA LYS A 188 -0.34 -8.81 -4.29
C LYS A 188 0.57 -9.30 -5.43
N GLY A 189 0.54 -8.63 -6.57
CA GLY A 189 1.41 -8.90 -7.72
C GLY A 189 2.80 -8.26 -7.67
N ILE A 190 3.17 -7.44 -6.68
CA ILE A 190 4.48 -6.77 -6.63
C ILE A 190 5.36 -7.32 -5.50
N GLN A 191 6.60 -7.64 -5.81
CA GLN A 191 7.60 -8.09 -4.84
C GLN A 191 8.92 -7.35 -5.04
N PHE A 192 9.56 -6.89 -3.96
CA PHE A 192 10.82 -6.17 -4.01
C PHE A 192 11.97 -7.06 -3.54
N ASN A 193 13.00 -7.21 -4.37
CA ASN A 193 14.21 -7.94 -3.99
C ASN A 193 15.03 -7.13 -2.98
N LEU A 194 15.49 -7.78 -1.91
CA LEU A 194 16.31 -7.13 -0.88
C LEU A 194 17.80 -7.01 -1.26
N LYS A 195 18.22 -7.67 -2.33
CA LYS A 195 19.59 -7.72 -2.86
C LYS A 195 19.60 -7.66 -4.37
#